data_AF-A0A929BL26-F1
#
_entry.id   AF-A0A929BL26-F1
#
_cell.length_a   1.000
_cell.length_b   1.000
_cell.length_c   1.000
_cell.angle_alpha   90.00
_cell.angle_beta   90.00
_cell.angle_gamma   90.00
#
_symmetry.space_group_name_H-M   'P 1'
#
loop_
_entity.id
_entity.type
_entity.pdbx_description
1 polymer ?
#
loop_
_entity_poly.entity_id
_entity_poly.type
_entity_poly.pdbx_seq_one_letter_code
_entity_poly.pdbx_strand_id
1 'polypeptide(L)' 'VTDYTTKRRRGTGFTFTDYTPEACQDALERALKVYHNKKAWRRLQQRGMAVDFSWSASAQEYVKLYRRAIELHGI' A
#
# COMPACT_ATOMS: atom_id res chain seq x y z
N VAL A 1 -0.35 -1.76 0.23
CA VAL A 1 0.72 -0.96 0.89
C VAL A 1 1.63 -0.38 -0.20
N THR A 2 2.05 0.89 -0.09
CA THR A 2 3.06 1.46 -1.02
C THR A 2 4.42 1.49 -0.33
N ASP A 3 5.43 0.91 -0.96
CA ASP A 3 6.76 0.81 -0.37
C ASP A 3 7.42 2.20 -0.16
N TYR A 4 7.93 2.42 1.06
CA TYR A 4 8.58 3.66 1.47
C TYR A 4 9.93 3.89 0.82
N THR A 5 10.68 2.84 0.54
CA THR A 5 12.03 2.94 0.00
C THR A 5 12.04 3.28 -1.48
N THR A 6 11.10 2.74 -2.25
CA THR A 6 10.92 3.09 -3.67
C THR A 6 10.22 4.44 -3.85
N LYS A 7 9.24 4.77 -3.00
CA LYS A 7 8.45 6.02 -3.10
C LYS A 7 8.50 6.81 -1.80
N ARG A 8 9.66 7.38 -1.44
CA ARG A 8 9.88 8.10 -0.17
C ARG A 8 8.79 9.11 0.23
N ARG A 9 8.21 9.85 -0.72
CA ARG A 9 7.15 10.84 -0.44
C ARG A 9 5.74 10.25 -0.33
N ARG A 10 5.45 9.12 -0.98
CA ARG A 10 4.11 8.50 -1.05
C ARG A 10 3.98 7.15 -0.36
N GLY A 11 5.09 6.58 0.11
CA GLY A 11 5.09 5.29 0.77
C GLY A 11 4.32 5.31 2.08
N THR A 12 3.60 4.23 2.32
CA THR A 12 2.72 4.03 3.48
C THR A 12 3.18 2.86 4.36
N GLY A 13 4.20 2.12 3.93
CA GLY A 13 4.82 1.06 4.73
C GLY A 13 6.03 0.46 4.03
N PHE A 14 6.35 -0.78 4.37
CA PHE A 14 7.42 -1.57 3.77
C PHE A 14 6.80 -2.84 3.21
N THR A 15 7.22 -3.24 2.02
CA THR A 15 6.75 -4.47 1.38
C THR A 15 7.89 -5.07 0.56
N PHE A 16 7.72 -6.31 0.14
CA PHE A 16 8.65 -7.07 -0.65
C PHE A 16 7.84 -7.91 -1.64
N THR A 17 8.43 -8.19 -2.80
CA THR A 17 7.74 -8.89 -3.90
C THR A 17 8.04 -10.38 -3.87
N ASP A 18 9.29 -10.75 -3.66
CA ASP A 18 9.70 -12.15 -3.67
C ASP A 18 9.26 -12.84 -2.37
N TYR A 19 8.59 -13.98 -2.49
CA TYR A 19 8.14 -14.74 -1.33
C TYR A 19 9.28 -15.59 -0.74
N THR A 20 10.36 -14.92 -0.31
CA THR A 20 11.53 -15.57 0.29
C THR A 20 11.89 -14.95 1.65
N PRO A 21 12.58 -15.71 2.52
CA PRO A 21 13.04 -15.18 3.81
C PRO A 21 13.95 -13.94 3.67
N GLU A 22 14.80 -13.91 2.64
CA GLU A 22 15.77 -12.83 2.41
C GLU A 22 15.07 -11.53 2.04
N ALA A 23 14.05 -11.60 1.18
CA ALA A 23 13.24 -10.45 0.80
C ALA A 23 12.45 -9.88 2.00
N CYS A 24 11.97 -10.76 2.88
CA CYS A 24 11.34 -10.37 4.14
C CYS A 24 12.34 -9.71 5.10
N GLN A 25 13.53 -10.30 5.26
CA GLN A 25 14.60 -9.73 6.09
C GLN A 25 15.01 -8.34 5.61
N ASP A 26 15.26 -8.15 4.31
CA ASP A 26 15.58 -6.85 3.75
C ASP A 26 14.46 -5.83 4.05
N ALA A 27 13.18 -6.23 3.91
CA ALA A 27 12.05 -5.34 4.25
C ALA A 27 12.03 -4.92 5.71
N LEU A 28 12.37 -5.84 6.62
CA LEU A 28 12.49 -5.55 8.04
C LEU A 28 13.66 -4.60 8.33
N GLU A 29 14.82 -4.83 7.72
CA GLU A 29 15.99 -3.94 7.88
C GLU A 29 15.70 -2.52 7.40
N ARG A 30 15.02 -2.37 6.25
CA ARG A 30 14.57 -1.05 5.75
C ARG A 30 13.60 -0.40 6.73
N ALA A 31 12.68 -1.17 7.32
CA ALA A 31 11.75 -0.65 8.33
C ALA A 31 12.49 -0.16 9.58
N LEU A 32 13.44 -0.95 10.09
CA LEU A 32 14.24 -0.61 11.28
C LEU A 32 15.10 0.64 11.04
N LYS A 33 15.72 0.79 9.87
CA LYS A 33 16.49 2.01 9.51
C LYS A 33 15.63 3.28 9.62
N VAL A 34 14.37 3.20 9.23
CA VAL A 34 13.45 4.35 9.29
C VAL A 34 12.87 4.55 10.69
N TYR A 35 12.61 3.47 11.42
CA TYR A 35 12.10 3.50 12.79
C TYR A 35 12.98 4.36 13.72
N HIS A 36 14.30 4.24 13.61
CA HIS A 36 15.26 5.05 14.39
C HIS A 36 15.11 6.57 14.14
N ASN A 37 14.60 6.97 12.97
CA ASN A 37 14.27 8.36 12.67
C ASN A 37 12.81 8.67 13.05
N LYS A 38 12.58 9.08 14.30
CA LYS A 38 11.24 9.37 14.85
C LYS A 38 10.40 10.31 13.98
N LYS A 39 11.01 11.34 13.37
CA LYS A 39 10.31 12.30 12.48
C LYS A 39 9.88 11.65 11.17
N ALA A 40 10.74 10.83 10.56
CA ALA A 40 10.39 10.08 9.36
C ALA A 40 9.31 9.02 9.65
N TRP A 41 9.46 8.30 10.76
CA TRP A 41 8.51 7.29 11.21
C TRP A 41 7.11 7.85 11.44
N ARG A 42 6.99 8.95 12.20
CA ARG A 42 5.68 9.59 12.44
C ARG A 42 4.99 10.04 11.16
N ARG A 43 5.74 10.60 10.21
CA ARG A 43 5.20 10.98 8.88
C ARG A 43 4.77 9.77 8.04
N LEU A 44 5.46 8.63 8.17
CA LEU A 44 5.04 7.38 7.54
C LEU A 44 3.71 6.88 8.14
N GLN A 45 3.61 6.85 9.46
CA GLN A 45 2.38 6.45 10.15
C GLN A 45 1.18 7.32 9.76
N GLN A 46 1.33 8.64 9.80
CA GLN A 46 0.27 9.58 9.40
C GLN A 46 -0.20 9.36 7.96
N ARG A 47 0.73 9.08 7.02
CA ARG A 47 0.37 8.74 5.64
C ARG A 47 -0.39 7.44 5.54
N GLY A 48 0.00 6.41 6.30
CA GLY A 48 -0.74 5.15 6.36
C GLY A 48 -2.16 5.32 6.92
N MET A 49 -2.31 6.12 7.98
CA MET A 49 -3.60 6.44 8.59
C MET A 49 -4.53 7.27 7.70
N ALA A 50 -3.96 8.05 6.76
CA ALA A 50 -4.72 8.85 5.81
C ALA A 50 -5.20 8.05 4.58
N VAL A 51 -4.84 6.77 4.45
CA VAL A 51 -5.33 5.92 3.38
C VAL A 51 -6.77 5.53 3.68
N ASP A 52 -7.65 5.71 2.69
CA ASP A 52 -9.02 5.25 2.76
C ASP A 52 -9.08 3.72 2.55
N PHE A 53 -9.33 2.99 3.64
CA PHE A 53 -9.58 1.56 3.63
C PHE A 53 -11.08 1.23 3.79
N SER A 54 -11.96 2.17 3.49
CA SER A 54 -13.40 1.96 3.60
C SER A 54 -13.92 0.94 2.60
N TRP A 55 -14.98 0.23 2.99
CA TRP A 55 -15.75 -0.62 2.09
C TRP A 55 -16.37 0.16 0.94
N SER A 56 -16.77 1.41 1.18
CA SER A 56 -17.35 2.28 0.15
C SER A 56 -16.40 2.48 -1.03
N ALA A 57 -15.12 2.75 -0.77
CA ALA A 57 -14.10 2.89 -1.81
C ALA A 57 -13.95 1.59 -2.62
N SER A 58 -13.90 0.44 -1.95
CA SER A 58 -13.81 -0.87 -2.63
C SER A 58 -15.06 -1.19 -3.45
N ALA A 59 -16.25 -0.93 -2.91
CA ALA A 59 -17.53 -1.21 -3.57
C ALA A 59 -17.68 -0.40 -4.88
N GLN A 60 -17.20 0.84 -4.91
CA GLN A 60 -17.22 1.65 -6.14
C GLN A 60 -16.41 1.00 -7.28
N GLU A 61 -15.26 0.39 -6.97
CA GLU A 61 -14.47 -0.33 -7.97
C GLU A 61 -15.18 -1.60 -8.47
N TYR A 62 -15.86 -2.33 -7.59
CA TYR A 62 -16.71 -3.47 -8.00
C TYR A 62 -17.87 -3.02 -8.90
N VAL A 63 -18.54 -1.92 -8.57
CA VAL A 63 -19.62 -1.38 -9.42
C VAL A 63 -19.09 -1.01 -10.80
N LYS A 64 -17.93 -0.36 -10.89
CA LYS A 64 -17.27 -0.07 -12.17
C LYS A 64 -16.98 -1.34 -12.97
N LEU A 65 -16.43 -2.37 -12.30
CA LEU A 65 -16.13 -3.66 -12.92
C LEU A 65 -17.39 -4.34 -13.46
N TYR A 66 -18.48 -4.35 -12.69
CA TYR A 66 -19.75 -4.95 -13.13
C TYR A 66 -20.40 -4.19 -14.28
N ARG A 67 -20.39 -2.85 -14.24
CA ARG A 67 -20.84 -2.04 -15.40
C ARG A 67 -20.05 -2.38 -16.64
N ARG A 68 -18.72 -2.49 -16.52
CA ARG A 68 -17.86 -2.87 -17.64
C ARG A 68 -18.16 -4.27 -18.17
N ALA A 69 -18.44 -5.23 -17.30
CA ALA A 69 -18.80 -6.58 -17.69
C ALA A 69 -20.14 -6.63 -18.45
N ILE A 70 -21.13 -5.85 -18.01
CA ILE A 70 -22.44 -5.70 -18.68
C ILE A 70 -22.27 -5.07 -20.07
N GLU A 71 -21.53 -3.96 -20.18
CA GLU A 71 -21.24 -3.31 -21.47
C GLU A 71 -20.60 -4.28 -22.48
N LEU A 72 -19.68 -5.13 -22.03
CA LEU A 72 -18.99 -6.10 -22.87
C LEU A 72 -19.89 -7.27 -23.30
N HIS A 73 -20.91 -7.61 -22.51
CA HIS A 73 -21.83 -8.71 -22.80
C HIS A 73 -23.18 -8.27 -23.39
N GLY A 74 -23.34 -6.97 -23.70
CA GLY A 74 -24.42 -6.47 -24.56
C GLY A 74 -25.84 -6.64 -23.99
N ILE A 75 -26.00 -6.53 -22.67
CA ILE A 75 -27.32 -6.41 -22.01
C ILE A 75 -27.62 -4.94 -21.74
#